data_AF-A0A535FLI8-F1
#
_entry.id   AF-A0A535FLI8-F1
#
_cell.length_a   1.000
_cell.length_b   1.000
_cell.length_c   1.000
_cell.angle_alpha   90.00
_cell.angle_beta   90.00
_cell.angle_gamma   90.00
#
_symmetry.space_group_name_H-M   'P 1'
#
loop_
_entity.id
_entity.type
_entity.pdbx_description
1 polymer ?
#
loop_
_entity_poly.entity_id
_entity_poly.type
_entity_poly.pdbx_seq_one_letter_code
_entity_poly.pdbx_strand_id
1 'polypeptide(L)'
;MHGLIFVTWEKYLTERFGVSLLNTYRAALGETVLNAPLASRVYDDEQLLAGVKLTSQLTRQPVHLLLREYGHYFIINGLTSHLCAYLLNRVHSARELLLIMRDAHLQMRCTPDSLTPPLFAYEPLSTHPNDFVLIYDSPRKLCPLLQGAIEGAAERFGETVVIFERTCMKKGATACRFELHFRPSYKLHKDETPERQARRRAQRQLAELVLATLPNTDGITLRDLHKILSHQYPHAKQVRISALLEAINHLQHAGLVASSANLPGDTFTSRRYWRVRSLDMVHRTNDT
;
A
#
# COMPACT_ATOMS: atom_id res chain seq x y z
N MET A 1 0.56 4.26 12.02
CA MET A 1 1.08 3.80 10.71
C MET A 1 0.75 2.34 10.41
N HIS A 2 0.45 2.01 9.14
CA HIS A 2 0.14 0.65 8.69
C HIS A 2 1.35 -0.29 8.79
N GLY A 3 1.14 -1.52 9.26
CA GLY A 3 2.18 -2.53 9.53
C GLY A 3 2.93 -3.00 8.30
N LEU A 4 2.31 -2.92 7.12
CA LEU A 4 2.99 -3.08 5.83
C LEU A 4 4.29 -2.26 5.77
N ILE A 5 4.27 -1.01 6.26
CA ILE A 5 5.46 -0.13 6.26
C ILE A 5 6.57 -0.68 7.17
N PHE A 6 6.23 -1.33 8.29
CA PHE A 6 7.23 -1.90 9.20
C PHE A 6 7.88 -3.14 8.58
N VAL A 7 7.07 -4.06 8.06
CA VAL A 7 7.59 -5.30 7.48
C VAL A 7 8.43 -5.03 6.23
N THR A 8 8.07 -4.04 5.40
CA THR A 8 8.88 -3.66 4.24
C THR A 8 10.12 -2.86 4.64
N TRP A 9 10.08 -2.10 5.74
CA TRP A 9 11.25 -1.43 6.29
C TRP A 9 12.31 -2.45 6.75
N GLU A 10 11.92 -3.47 7.50
CA GLU A 10 12.87 -4.52 7.94
C GLU A 10 13.39 -5.35 6.76
N LYS A 11 12.54 -5.60 5.76
CA LYS A 11 12.96 -6.23 4.51
C LYS A 11 14.00 -5.39 3.78
N TYR A 12 13.79 -4.07 3.68
CA TYR A 12 14.75 -3.11 3.16
C TYR A 12 16.08 -3.16 3.92
N LEU A 13 16.04 -3.15 5.27
CA LEU A 13 17.25 -3.24 6.09
C LEU A 13 18.02 -4.53 5.81
N THR A 14 17.32 -5.65 5.69
CA THR A 14 17.92 -6.96 5.42
C THR A 14 18.58 -7.00 4.04
N GLU A 15 17.88 -6.57 3.00
CA GLU A 15 18.38 -6.66 1.62
C GLU A 15 19.51 -5.68 1.35
N ARG A 16 19.50 -4.51 2.02
CA ARG A 16 20.52 -3.47 1.82
C ARG A 16 21.73 -3.62 2.73
N PHE A 17 21.52 -3.94 4.01
CA PHE A 17 22.58 -3.91 5.03
C PHE A 17 22.87 -5.29 5.63
N GLY A 18 22.11 -6.32 5.24
CA GLY A 18 22.28 -7.69 5.71
C GLY A 18 21.57 -7.99 7.03
N VAL A 19 21.43 -9.29 7.31
CA VAL A 19 20.73 -9.83 8.48
C VAL A 19 21.37 -9.38 9.80
N SER A 20 22.69 -9.18 9.84
CA SER A 20 23.40 -8.73 11.05
C SER A 20 22.93 -7.35 11.53
N LEU A 21 22.73 -6.41 10.59
CA LEU A 21 22.20 -5.09 10.93
C LEU A 21 20.76 -5.18 11.44
N LEU A 22 19.92 -5.99 10.79
CA LEU A 22 18.54 -6.20 11.23
C LEU A 22 18.48 -6.80 12.65
N ASN A 23 19.34 -7.76 12.98
CA ASN A 23 19.38 -8.35 14.33
C ASN A 23 19.77 -7.31 15.39
N THR A 24 20.74 -6.45 15.07
CA THR A 24 21.15 -5.35 15.97
C THR A 24 20.03 -4.33 16.15
N TYR A 25 19.35 -3.98 15.06
CA TYR A 25 18.18 -3.10 15.05
C TYR A 25 17.06 -3.64 15.94
N ARG A 26 16.68 -4.92 15.77
CA ARG A 26 15.63 -5.58 16.55
C ARG A 26 15.97 -5.65 18.03
N ALA A 27 17.20 -6.05 18.35
CA ALA A 27 17.68 -6.12 19.74
C ALA A 27 17.62 -4.75 20.43
N ALA A 28 18.02 -3.68 19.75
CA ALA A 28 18.00 -2.32 20.30
C ALA A 28 16.57 -1.76 20.47
N LEU A 29 15.59 -2.23 19.69
CA LEU A 29 14.17 -1.89 19.87
C LEU A 29 13.43 -2.83 20.84
N GLY A 30 14.09 -3.86 21.38
CA GLY A 30 13.43 -4.85 22.22
C GLY A 30 12.42 -5.71 21.46
N GLU A 31 12.61 -5.87 20.15
CA GLU A 31 11.77 -6.72 19.32
C GLU A 31 12.07 -8.20 19.57
N THR A 32 11.01 -8.98 19.66
CA THR A 32 10.95 -10.42 19.92
C THR A 32 9.98 -11.05 18.94
N VAL A 33 9.93 -12.38 18.90
CA VAL A 33 8.94 -13.10 18.07
C VAL A 33 7.49 -12.73 18.42
N LEU A 34 7.22 -12.34 19.67
CA LEU A 34 5.86 -12.05 20.15
C LEU A 34 5.34 -10.66 19.77
N ASN A 35 6.24 -9.70 19.52
CA ASN A 35 5.91 -8.32 19.18
C ASN A 35 6.47 -7.87 17.81
N ALA A 36 6.99 -8.80 17.01
CA ALA A 36 7.40 -8.54 15.63
C ALA A 36 6.24 -7.94 14.81
N PRO A 37 6.52 -6.95 13.94
CA PRO A 37 5.46 -6.27 13.21
C PRO A 37 4.76 -7.22 12.22
N LEU A 38 3.45 -7.06 12.13
CA LEU A 38 2.58 -7.78 11.21
C LEU A 38 2.00 -6.81 10.19
N ALA A 39 2.01 -7.20 8.92
CA ALA A 39 1.53 -6.35 7.82
C ALA A 39 0.08 -5.88 8.03
N SER A 40 -0.75 -6.73 8.65
CA SER A 40 -2.19 -6.53 8.89
C SER A 40 -2.53 -5.78 10.18
N ARG A 41 -1.57 -5.11 10.82
CA ARG A 41 -1.78 -4.35 12.06
C ARG A 41 -1.45 -2.88 11.85
N VAL A 42 -1.90 -2.04 12.78
CA VAL A 42 -1.54 -0.62 12.84
C VAL A 42 -0.74 -0.38 14.10
N TYR A 43 0.31 0.44 13.97
CA TYR A 43 1.30 0.73 15.01
C TYR A 43 1.42 2.24 15.19
N ASP A 44 1.96 2.69 16.32
CA ASP A 44 2.21 4.12 16.52
C ASP A 44 3.29 4.64 15.58
N ASP A 45 3.19 5.91 15.19
CA ASP A 45 4.12 6.52 14.26
C ASP A 45 5.52 6.64 14.88
N GLU A 46 5.61 6.87 16.19
CA GLU A 46 6.88 6.97 16.93
C GLU A 46 7.73 5.70 16.79
N GLN A 47 7.11 4.52 16.69
CA GLN A 47 7.83 3.26 16.63
C GLN A 47 8.68 3.16 15.35
N LEU A 48 8.10 3.46 14.18
CA LEU A 48 8.88 3.47 12.93
C LEU A 48 9.91 4.60 12.96
N LEU A 49 9.54 5.80 13.43
CA LEU A 49 10.44 6.95 13.44
C LEU A 49 11.67 6.73 14.35
N ALA A 50 11.48 6.06 15.49
CA ALA A 50 12.56 5.61 16.35
C ALA A 50 13.47 4.61 15.63
N GLY A 51 12.88 3.63 14.93
CA GLY A 51 13.61 2.68 14.10
C GLY A 51 14.45 3.35 13.02
N VAL A 52 13.89 4.31 12.28
CA VAL A 52 14.62 5.07 11.25
C VAL A 52 15.80 5.84 11.85
N LYS A 53 15.60 6.48 13.02
CA LYS A 53 16.68 7.19 13.73
C LYS A 53 17.79 6.23 14.18
N LEU A 54 17.42 5.06 14.70
CA LEU A 54 18.37 4.02 15.09
C LEU A 54 19.17 3.52 13.88
N THR A 55 18.52 3.21 12.76
CA THR A 55 19.21 2.81 11.54
C THR A 55 20.19 3.90 11.06
N SER A 56 19.81 5.17 11.14
CA SER A 56 20.70 6.29 10.83
C SER A 56 21.96 6.28 11.69
N GLN A 57 21.85 5.99 12.99
CA GLN A 57 22.99 5.88 13.89
C GLN A 57 23.87 4.66 13.57
N LEU A 58 23.26 3.49 13.36
CA LEU A 58 23.97 2.24 13.07
C LEU A 58 24.73 2.29 11.73
N THR A 59 24.14 2.93 10.71
CA THR A 59 24.69 2.99 9.35
C THR A 59 25.49 4.27 9.08
N ARG A 60 25.42 5.26 9.98
CA ARG A 60 25.91 6.64 9.76
C ARG A 60 25.33 7.33 8.53
N GLN A 61 24.20 6.85 8.00
CA GLN A 61 23.53 7.48 6.87
C GLN A 61 22.50 8.51 7.36
N PRO A 62 22.43 9.69 6.73
CA PRO A 62 21.39 10.67 7.04
C PRO A 62 19.98 10.10 6.87
N VAL A 63 19.09 10.38 7.83
CA VAL A 63 17.68 9.96 7.82
C VAL A 63 16.96 10.24 6.50
N HIS A 64 17.22 11.40 5.87
CA HIS A 64 16.56 11.77 4.62
C HIS A 64 16.95 10.85 3.45
N LEU A 65 18.21 10.39 3.40
CA LEU A 65 18.66 9.44 2.38
C LEU A 65 18.01 8.08 2.61
N LEU A 66 18.07 7.57 3.85
CA LEU A 66 17.44 6.30 4.22
C LEU A 66 15.95 6.26 3.88
N LEU A 67 15.22 7.34 4.17
CA LEU A 67 13.79 7.43 3.85
C LEU A 67 13.53 7.46 2.34
N ARG A 68 14.33 8.18 1.56
CA ARG A 68 14.20 8.21 0.09
C ARG A 68 14.50 6.85 -0.53
N GLU A 69 15.57 6.22 -0.11
CA GLU A 69 15.93 4.88 -0.58
C GLU A 69 14.88 3.84 -0.17
N TYR A 70 14.36 3.96 1.05
CA TYR A 70 13.26 3.13 1.50
C TYR A 70 11.96 3.39 0.73
N GLY A 71 11.62 4.65 0.42
CA GLY A 71 10.46 4.97 -0.40
C GLY A 71 10.54 4.34 -1.80
N HIS A 72 11.73 4.40 -2.41
CA HIS A 72 12.00 3.73 -3.68
C HIS A 72 11.81 2.22 -3.56
N TYR A 73 12.47 1.61 -2.58
CA TYR A 73 12.35 0.19 -2.26
C TYR A 73 10.90 -0.25 -1.99
N PHE A 74 10.14 0.55 -1.24
CA PHE A 74 8.77 0.27 -0.86
C PHE A 74 7.90 0.01 -2.08
N ILE A 75 8.12 0.76 -3.16
CA ILE A 75 7.40 0.52 -4.41
C ILE A 75 7.92 -0.74 -5.10
N ILE A 76 9.23 -0.88 -5.33
CA ILE A 76 9.77 -1.91 -6.23
C ILE A 76 9.83 -3.34 -5.64
N ASN A 77 9.77 -3.50 -4.32
CA ASN A 77 9.98 -4.81 -3.70
C ASN A 77 8.83 -5.80 -3.95
N GLY A 78 9.13 -7.09 -3.86
CA GLY A 78 8.18 -8.18 -4.12
C GLY A 78 7.03 -8.30 -3.12
N LEU A 79 7.24 -7.88 -1.86
CA LEU A 79 6.21 -7.96 -0.83
C LEU A 79 5.10 -6.93 -1.09
N THR A 80 5.46 -5.68 -1.36
CA THR A 80 4.49 -4.66 -1.80
C THR A 80 3.82 -5.06 -3.10
N SER A 81 4.58 -5.60 -4.06
CA SER A 81 4.04 -6.09 -5.34
C SER A 81 2.95 -7.14 -5.16
N HIS A 82 3.13 -8.03 -4.19
CA HIS A 82 2.15 -9.07 -3.85
C HIS A 82 0.97 -8.48 -3.07
N LEU A 83 1.21 -7.87 -1.90
CA LEU A 83 0.14 -7.44 -1.00
C LEU A 83 -0.74 -6.34 -1.60
N CYS A 84 -0.15 -5.42 -2.36
CA CYS A 84 -0.86 -4.32 -3.03
C CYS A 84 -1.26 -4.67 -4.47
N ALA A 85 -1.26 -5.95 -4.85
CA ALA A 85 -1.55 -6.39 -6.23
C ALA A 85 -2.88 -5.85 -6.77
N TYR A 86 -3.91 -5.70 -5.92
CA TYR A 86 -5.21 -5.16 -6.35
C TYR A 86 -5.09 -3.74 -6.93
N LEU A 87 -4.27 -2.88 -6.31
CA LEU A 87 -4.05 -1.51 -6.78
C LEU A 87 -3.05 -1.50 -7.94
N LEU A 88 -1.91 -2.17 -7.77
CA LEU A 88 -0.80 -2.13 -8.73
C LEU A 88 -1.14 -2.77 -10.08
N ASN A 89 -2.08 -3.73 -10.12
CA ASN A 89 -2.50 -4.37 -11.36
C ASN A 89 -3.52 -3.55 -12.17
N ARG A 90 -3.96 -2.39 -11.67
CA ARG A 90 -4.95 -1.51 -12.31
C ARG A 90 -4.33 -0.28 -12.97
N VAL A 91 -3.01 -0.15 -12.92
CA VAL A 91 -2.26 1.00 -13.43
C VAL A 91 -1.15 0.53 -14.35
N HIS A 92 -0.84 1.36 -15.34
CA HIS A 92 0.07 1.04 -16.44
C HIS A 92 1.21 2.05 -16.62
N SER A 93 1.24 3.10 -15.79
CA SER A 93 2.31 4.12 -15.78
C SER A 93 2.58 4.61 -14.37
N ALA A 94 3.73 5.25 -14.15
CA ALA A 94 4.05 5.86 -12.85
C ALA A 94 3.07 6.98 -12.51
N ARG A 95 2.67 7.77 -13.51
CA ARG A 95 1.61 8.78 -13.37
C ARG A 95 0.29 8.17 -12.89
N GLU A 96 -0.20 7.12 -13.54
CA GLU A 96 -1.43 6.46 -13.13
C GLU A 96 -1.34 5.93 -11.70
N LEU A 97 -0.22 5.29 -11.34
CA LEU A 97 0.02 4.84 -9.97
C LEU A 97 -0.08 6.01 -8.98
N LEU A 98 0.59 7.12 -9.26
CA LEU A 98 0.55 8.28 -8.38
C LEU A 98 -0.84 8.88 -8.26
N LEU A 99 -1.62 8.95 -9.34
CA LEU A 99 -2.98 9.52 -9.32
C LEU A 99 -3.97 8.67 -8.51
N ILE A 100 -3.92 7.34 -8.63
CA ILE A 100 -4.81 6.47 -7.85
C ILE A 100 -4.51 6.50 -6.35
N MET A 101 -3.32 6.98 -5.94
CA MET A 101 -2.95 7.03 -4.53
C MET A 101 -3.83 7.98 -3.73
N ARG A 102 -4.39 9.06 -4.31
CA ARG A 102 -5.37 9.89 -3.58
C ARG A 102 -6.56 9.04 -3.14
N ASP A 103 -7.19 8.36 -4.07
CA ASP A 103 -8.44 7.63 -3.80
C ASP A 103 -8.16 6.39 -2.94
N ALA A 104 -7.03 5.70 -3.16
CA ALA A 104 -6.61 4.58 -2.32
C ALA A 104 -6.36 5.01 -0.86
N HIS A 105 -5.66 6.13 -0.64
CA HIS A 105 -5.41 6.61 0.72
C HIS A 105 -6.66 7.18 1.40
N LEU A 106 -7.59 7.79 0.64
CA LEU A 106 -8.91 8.17 1.15
C LEU A 106 -9.73 6.94 1.55
N GLN A 107 -9.72 5.89 0.73
CA GLN A 107 -10.38 4.62 1.04
C GLN A 107 -9.79 3.97 2.30
N MET A 108 -8.46 3.96 2.45
CA MET A 108 -7.79 3.44 3.64
C MET A 108 -8.18 4.18 4.93
N ARG A 109 -8.55 5.47 4.87
CA ARG A 109 -9.05 6.20 6.05
C ARG A 109 -10.40 5.72 6.53
N CYS A 110 -11.17 5.06 5.67
CA CYS A 110 -12.49 4.54 6.00
C CYS A 110 -12.41 3.19 6.75
N THR A 111 -11.23 2.60 6.90
CA THR A 111 -11.07 1.34 7.62
C THR A 111 -11.25 1.55 9.13
N PRO A 112 -11.72 0.54 9.89
CA PRO A 112 -11.87 0.63 11.34
C PRO A 112 -10.55 0.90 12.09
N ASP A 113 -9.40 0.64 11.48
CA ASP A 113 -8.09 0.65 12.13
C ASP A 113 -7.48 2.06 12.31
N SER A 114 -8.30 3.11 12.18
CA SER A 114 -7.91 4.52 12.39
C SER A 114 -6.66 4.94 11.60
N LEU A 115 -6.52 4.44 10.37
CA LEU A 115 -5.43 4.82 9.50
C LEU A 115 -5.50 6.31 9.16
N THR A 116 -4.36 6.98 9.22
CA THR A 116 -4.23 8.41 8.88
C THR A 116 -3.24 8.65 7.74
N PRO A 117 -3.40 8.05 6.55
CA PRO A 117 -2.43 8.19 5.47
C PRO A 117 -2.33 9.63 4.95
N PRO A 118 -1.31 9.99 4.15
CA PRO A 118 -1.20 11.36 3.63
C PRO A 118 -2.38 11.75 2.73
N LEU A 119 -2.59 13.06 2.59
CA LEU A 119 -3.50 13.63 1.60
C LEU A 119 -2.70 13.97 0.34
N PHE A 120 -3.30 13.65 -0.81
CA PHE A 120 -2.75 13.94 -2.13
C PHE A 120 -3.72 14.80 -2.94
N ALA A 121 -3.18 15.83 -3.58
CA ALA A 121 -3.87 16.58 -4.62
C ALA A 121 -2.93 16.76 -5.82
N TYR A 122 -3.51 17.03 -6.99
CA TYR A 122 -2.75 17.10 -8.24
C TYR A 122 -3.19 18.33 -9.04
N GLU A 123 -2.23 19.03 -9.61
CA GLU A 123 -2.46 20.13 -10.53
C GLU A 123 -1.81 19.79 -11.88
N PRO A 124 -2.53 19.88 -13.00
CA PRO A 124 -1.96 19.62 -14.32
C PRO A 124 -0.91 20.68 -14.68
N LEU A 125 0.13 20.29 -15.42
CA LEU A 125 1.05 21.24 -16.04
C LEU A 125 0.72 21.36 -17.53
N SER A 126 0.73 22.60 -18.04
CA SER A 126 0.34 22.91 -19.42
C SER A 126 1.35 22.43 -20.47
N THR A 127 2.54 22.01 -20.07
CA THR A 127 3.66 21.71 -20.98
C THR A 127 3.58 20.32 -21.60
N HIS A 128 3.07 19.32 -20.88
CA HIS A 128 3.00 17.93 -21.38
C HIS A 128 1.93 17.12 -20.63
N PRO A 129 1.17 16.21 -21.29
CA PRO A 129 0.07 15.46 -20.66
C PRO A 129 0.44 14.64 -19.43
N ASN A 130 1.71 14.21 -19.36
CA ASN A 130 2.23 13.40 -18.25
C ASN A 130 2.84 14.22 -17.11
N ASP A 131 2.94 15.53 -17.27
CA ASP A 131 3.59 16.41 -16.29
C ASP A 131 2.52 17.00 -15.36
N PHE A 132 2.78 16.99 -14.06
CA PHE A 132 1.85 17.49 -13.04
C PHE A 132 2.58 17.88 -11.76
N VAL A 133 1.93 18.71 -10.94
CA VAL A 133 2.35 18.97 -9.57
C VAL A 133 1.60 18.02 -8.63
N LEU A 134 2.35 17.26 -7.84
CA LEU A 134 1.82 16.48 -6.72
C LEU A 134 1.93 17.30 -5.44
N ILE A 135 0.79 17.54 -4.80
CA ILE A 135 0.69 18.19 -3.48
C ILE A 135 0.56 17.09 -2.43
N TYR A 136 1.48 17.10 -1.46
CA TYR A 136 1.51 16.16 -0.35
C TYR A 136 1.36 16.90 0.97
N ASP A 137 0.32 16.52 1.71
CA ASP A 137 0.06 16.99 3.07
C ASP A 137 0.02 15.81 4.04
N SER A 138 0.86 15.88 5.07
CA SER A 138 0.90 14.88 6.12
C SER A 138 1.57 15.42 7.38
N PRO A 139 0.98 15.22 8.57
CA PRO A 139 1.60 15.64 9.83
C PRO A 139 2.95 14.93 10.07
N ARG A 140 3.18 13.76 9.45
CA ARG A 140 4.43 12.99 9.61
C ARG A 140 5.62 13.57 8.87
N LYS A 141 5.41 14.47 7.89
CA LYS A 141 6.47 15.09 7.08
C LYS A 141 7.47 14.09 6.46
N LEU A 142 6.99 12.94 5.99
CA LEU A 142 7.78 11.90 5.33
C LEU A 142 8.08 12.26 3.85
N CYS A 143 8.36 13.54 3.55
CA CYS A 143 8.57 14.02 2.18
C CYS A 143 9.73 13.29 1.46
N PRO A 144 10.87 12.93 2.09
CA PRO A 144 11.90 12.13 1.43
C PRO A 144 11.40 10.73 1.03
N LEU A 145 10.55 10.09 1.85
CA LEU A 145 9.96 8.79 1.52
C LEU A 145 9.05 8.90 0.30
N LEU A 146 8.21 9.94 0.23
CA LEU A 146 7.39 10.19 -0.95
C LEU A 146 8.25 10.40 -2.21
N GLN A 147 9.32 11.19 -2.12
CA GLN A 147 10.23 11.39 -3.24
C GLN A 147 10.80 10.05 -3.74
N GLY A 148 11.24 9.19 -2.82
CA GLY A 148 11.65 7.84 -3.14
C GLY A 148 10.56 7.01 -3.82
N ALA A 149 9.33 7.06 -3.30
CA ALA A 149 8.21 6.32 -3.88
C ALA A 149 7.88 6.78 -5.31
N ILE A 150 8.02 8.07 -5.61
CA ILE A 150 7.87 8.62 -6.97
C ILE A 150 8.95 8.03 -7.90
N GLU A 151 10.19 7.96 -7.43
CA GLU A 151 11.30 7.35 -8.18
C GLU A 151 11.07 5.85 -8.42
N GLY A 152 10.64 5.13 -7.40
CA GLY A 152 10.33 3.70 -7.50
C GLY A 152 9.13 3.42 -8.40
N ALA A 153 8.17 4.35 -8.48
CA ALA A 153 7.07 4.28 -9.45
C ALA A 153 7.61 4.39 -10.88
N ALA A 154 8.49 5.35 -11.16
CA ALA A 154 9.13 5.47 -12.47
C ALA A 154 9.89 4.19 -12.84
N GLU A 155 10.70 3.65 -11.94
CA GLU A 155 11.45 2.40 -12.18
C GLU A 155 10.51 1.23 -12.49
N ARG A 156 9.43 1.05 -11.70
CA ARG A 156 8.46 -0.04 -11.90
C ARG A 156 7.93 -0.10 -13.34
N PHE A 157 7.62 1.06 -13.91
CA PHE A 157 7.04 1.16 -15.26
C PHE A 157 8.10 1.43 -16.34
N GLY A 158 9.39 1.43 -15.98
CA GLY A 158 10.49 1.70 -16.92
C GLY A 158 10.38 3.07 -17.53
N GLU A 159 10.02 4.02 -16.70
CA GLU A 159 10.02 5.44 -16.98
C GLU A 159 11.21 6.06 -16.25
N THR A 160 11.53 7.30 -16.62
CA THR A 160 12.37 8.18 -15.82
C THR A 160 11.51 9.34 -15.33
N VAL A 161 11.89 9.91 -14.19
CA VAL A 161 11.20 11.06 -13.61
C VAL A 161 12.20 12.15 -13.24
N VAL A 162 11.90 13.38 -13.65
CA VAL A 162 12.56 14.58 -13.13
C VAL A 162 11.64 15.18 -12.06
N ILE A 163 12.19 15.43 -10.86
CA ILE A 163 11.44 15.91 -9.69
C ILE A 163 11.98 17.28 -9.29
N PHE A 164 11.13 18.30 -9.28
CA PHE A 164 11.43 19.61 -8.70
C PHE A 164 10.63 19.81 -7.40
N GLU A 165 11.30 19.81 -6.25
CA GLU A 165 10.68 20.19 -4.98
C GLU A 165 10.48 21.70 -4.93
N ARG A 166 9.25 22.16 -5.15
CA ARG A 166 8.88 23.59 -5.15
C ARG A 166 8.72 24.12 -3.72
N THR A 167 8.08 23.34 -2.84
CA THR A 167 7.91 23.66 -1.42
C THR A 167 8.03 22.40 -0.57
N CYS A 168 8.37 22.55 0.72
CA CYS A 168 8.54 21.42 1.63
C CYS A 168 8.07 21.73 3.05
N MET A 169 7.28 20.84 3.65
CA MET A 169 6.84 20.93 5.06
C MET A 169 8.00 20.86 6.05
N LYS A 170 9.13 20.24 5.67
CA LYS A 170 10.35 20.25 6.48
C LYS A 170 11.09 21.59 6.41
N LYS A 171 10.73 22.45 5.46
CA LYS A 171 11.24 23.82 5.27
C LYS A 171 10.20 24.89 5.66
N GLY A 172 9.16 24.52 6.40
CA GLY A 172 8.15 25.45 6.93
C GLY A 172 6.91 25.68 6.05
N ALA A 173 6.81 25.05 4.88
CA ALA A 173 5.59 25.15 4.06
C ALA A 173 4.42 24.35 4.68
N THR A 174 3.18 24.69 4.30
CA THR A 174 1.97 23.97 4.74
C THR A 174 1.83 22.60 4.08
N ALA A 175 2.32 22.45 2.84
CA ALA A 175 2.37 21.20 2.09
C ALA A 175 3.66 21.08 1.26
N CYS A 176 4.10 19.85 0.98
CA CYS A 176 5.16 19.60 0.00
C CYS A 176 4.56 19.66 -1.42
N ARG A 177 5.20 20.35 -2.35
CA ARG A 177 4.80 20.43 -3.76
C ARG A 177 5.93 19.91 -4.63
N PHE A 178 5.67 18.83 -5.35
CA PHE A 178 6.63 18.20 -6.26
C PHE A 178 6.12 18.35 -7.69
N GLU A 179 6.87 19.07 -8.52
CA GLU A 179 6.65 19.10 -9.96
C GLU A 179 7.36 17.93 -10.61
N LEU A 180 6.60 17.14 -11.37
CA LEU A 180 7.01 15.83 -11.88
C LEU A 180 6.95 15.82 -13.40
N HIS A 181 8.02 15.36 -14.03
CA HIS A 181 8.09 15.15 -15.48
C HIS A 181 8.50 13.71 -15.79
N PHE A 182 7.53 12.90 -16.26
CA PHE A 182 7.75 11.50 -16.59
C PHE A 182 8.09 11.33 -18.07
N ARG A 183 9.10 10.51 -18.38
CA ARG A 183 9.49 10.17 -19.75
C ARG A 183 9.68 8.65 -19.88
N PRO A 184 9.34 8.03 -21.01
CA PRO A 184 9.70 6.64 -21.26
C PRO A 184 11.21 6.42 -21.11
N SER A 185 11.62 5.29 -20.56
CA SER A 185 13.02 4.85 -20.56
C SER A 185 13.26 3.90 -21.73
N TYR A 186 14.39 4.05 -22.42
CA TYR A 186 14.78 3.14 -23.50
C TYR A 186 15.28 1.77 -23.01
N LYS A 187 15.27 1.52 -21.69
CA LYS A 187 15.60 0.20 -21.15
C LYS A 187 14.52 -0.80 -21.58
N LEU A 188 14.94 -1.93 -22.17
CA LEU A 188 14.02 -3.02 -22.53
C LEU A 188 13.20 -3.43 -21.30
N HIS A 189 11.93 -3.08 -21.28
CA HIS A 189 10.97 -3.75 -20.42
C HIS A 189 10.71 -5.14 -20.99
N LYS A 190 10.73 -6.16 -20.14
CA LYS A 190 10.27 -7.48 -20.55
C LYS A 190 8.76 -7.42 -20.59
N ASP A 191 8.21 -7.52 -21.80
CA ASP A 191 6.77 -7.69 -21.97
C ASP A 191 6.26 -8.83 -21.07
N GLU A 192 5.17 -8.56 -20.36
CA GLU A 192 4.56 -9.56 -19.51
C GLU A 192 4.02 -10.71 -20.38
N THR A 193 4.41 -11.95 -20.05
CA THR A 193 3.96 -13.12 -20.82
C THR A 193 2.44 -13.25 -20.81
N PRO A 194 1.81 -13.80 -21.87
CA PRO A 194 0.35 -13.99 -21.92
C PRO A 194 -0.22 -14.73 -20.71
N GLU A 195 0.52 -15.70 -20.17
CA GLU A 195 0.16 -16.46 -18.97
C GLU A 195 0.10 -15.58 -17.71
N ARG A 196 1.09 -14.70 -17.53
CA ARG A 196 1.13 -13.74 -16.41
C ARG A 196 -0.02 -12.75 -16.50
N GLN A 197 -0.29 -12.24 -17.70
CA GLN A 197 -1.45 -11.37 -17.94
C GLN A 197 -2.77 -12.09 -17.63
N ALA A 198 -2.93 -13.35 -18.06
CA ALA A 198 -4.12 -14.15 -17.78
C ALA A 198 -4.31 -14.39 -16.27
N ARG A 199 -3.23 -14.73 -15.56
CA ARG A 199 -3.25 -14.89 -14.09
C ARG A 199 -3.66 -13.59 -13.39
N ARG A 200 -3.10 -12.44 -13.82
CA ARG A 200 -3.44 -11.12 -13.30
C ARG A 200 -4.92 -10.80 -13.49
N ARG A 201 -5.47 -11.06 -14.68
CA ARG A 201 -6.89 -10.90 -14.99
C ARG A 201 -7.77 -11.76 -14.09
N ALA A 202 -7.42 -13.04 -13.93
CA ALA A 202 -8.17 -13.98 -13.09
C ALA A 202 -8.16 -13.54 -11.60
N GLN A 203 -7.00 -13.11 -11.08
CA GLN A 203 -6.89 -12.59 -9.72
C GLN A 203 -7.75 -11.35 -9.50
N ARG A 204 -7.75 -10.41 -10.46
CA ARG A 204 -8.58 -9.20 -10.41
C ARG A 204 -10.07 -9.54 -10.42
N GLN A 205 -10.50 -10.40 -11.34
CA GLN A 205 -11.91 -10.83 -11.43
C GLN A 205 -12.36 -11.49 -10.12
N LEU A 206 -11.52 -12.35 -9.53
CA LEU A 206 -11.84 -12.98 -8.25
C LEU A 206 -11.97 -11.95 -7.12
N ALA A 207 -11.07 -10.97 -7.04
CA ALA A 207 -11.17 -9.91 -6.05
C ALA A 207 -12.44 -9.05 -6.22
N GLU A 208 -12.84 -8.76 -7.45
CA GLU A 208 -14.08 -8.04 -7.73
C GLU A 208 -15.33 -8.86 -7.32
N LEU A 209 -15.35 -10.16 -7.60
CA LEU A 209 -16.40 -11.09 -7.15
C LEU A 209 -16.49 -11.18 -5.62
N VAL A 210 -15.34 -11.32 -4.95
CA VAL A 210 -15.26 -11.33 -3.48
C VAL A 210 -15.81 -10.02 -2.93
N LEU A 211 -15.32 -8.88 -3.43
CA LEU A 211 -15.76 -7.57 -2.97
C LEU A 211 -17.26 -7.40 -3.15
N ALA A 212 -17.81 -7.78 -4.30
CA ALA A 212 -19.24 -7.71 -4.64
C ALA A 212 -20.11 -8.58 -3.71
N THR A 213 -19.58 -9.70 -3.22
CA THR A 213 -20.29 -10.67 -2.38
C THR A 213 -20.27 -10.30 -0.89
N LEU A 214 -19.22 -9.62 -0.43
CA LEU A 214 -19.08 -9.25 0.98
C LEU A 214 -20.19 -8.28 1.42
N PRO A 215 -20.80 -8.48 2.61
CA PRO A 215 -21.81 -7.58 3.14
C PRO A 215 -21.17 -6.27 3.61
N ASN A 216 -22.02 -5.25 3.83
CA ASN A 216 -21.59 -3.96 4.34
C ASN A 216 -21.60 -3.86 5.88
N THR A 217 -22.27 -4.80 6.57
CA THR A 217 -22.37 -4.87 8.04
C THR A 217 -22.23 -6.33 8.49
N ASP A 218 -21.91 -6.53 9.77
CA ASP A 218 -21.87 -7.82 10.47
C ASP A 218 -20.92 -8.88 9.92
N GLY A 219 -20.28 -8.66 8.77
CA GLY A 219 -19.34 -9.54 8.09
C GLY A 219 -19.87 -10.94 7.80
N ILE A 220 -19.06 -11.76 7.13
CA ILE A 220 -19.30 -13.20 6.94
C ILE A 220 -17.98 -13.97 7.09
N THR A 221 -18.07 -15.26 7.42
CA THR A 221 -16.86 -16.10 7.50
C THR A 221 -16.33 -16.44 6.10
N LEU A 222 -15.08 -16.89 6.03
CA LEU A 222 -14.50 -17.39 4.77
C LEU A 222 -15.28 -18.57 4.19
N ARG A 223 -15.85 -19.43 5.05
CA ARG A 223 -16.70 -20.56 4.67
C ARG A 223 -18.02 -20.08 4.07
N ASP A 224 -18.66 -19.08 4.69
CA ASP A 224 -19.90 -18.50 4.18
C ASP A 224 -19.69 -17.86 2.81
N LEU A 225 -18.61 -17.08 2.66
CA LEU A 225 -18.24 -16.48 1.38
C LEU A 225 -18.04 -17.53 0.29
N HIS A 226 -17.31 -18.61 0.58
CA HIS A 226 -17.11 -19.71 -0.36
C HIS A 226 -18.43 -20.37 -0.78
N LYS A 227 -19.35 -20.59 0.18
CA LYS A 227 -20.68 -21.16 -0.07
C LYS A 227 -21.53 -20.24 -0.96
N ILE A 228 -21.56 -18.93 -0.67
CA ILE A 228 -22.32 -17.95 -1.44
C ILE A 228 -21.78 -17.87 -2.88
N LEU A 229 -20.46 -17.75 -3.05
CA LEU A 229 -19.83 -17.70 -4.37
C LEU A 229 -20.09 -18.96 -5.19
N SER A 230 -19.99 -20.14 -4.56
CA SER A 230 -20.24 -21.43 -5.22
C SER A 230 -21.69 -21.60 -5.68
N HIS A 231 -22.63 -20.94 -4.99
CA HIS A 231 -24.04 -20.96 -5.35
C HIS A 231 -24.39 -19.94 -6.44
N GLN A 232 -23.88 -18.71 -6.32
CA GLN A 232 -24.18 -17.62 -7.26
C GLN A 232 -23.43 -17.74 -8.59
N TYR A 233 -22.22 -18.30 -8.58
CA TYR A 233 -21.35 -18.39 -9.75
C TYR A 233 -20.89 -19.85 -9.94
N PRO A 234 -21.53 -20.64 -10.83
CA PRO A 234 -21.19 -22.04 -11.03
C PRO A 234 -19.71 -22.28 -11.40
N HIS A 235 -19.09 -21.35 -12.13
CA HIS A 235 -17.66 -21.38 -12.45
C HIS A 235 -16.75 -21.13 -11.23
N ALA A 236 -17.27 -20.48 -10.16
CA ALA A 236 -16.54 -20.25 -8.93
C ALA A 236 -16.50 -21.47 -8.00
N LYS A 237 -17.24 -22.55 -8.29
CA LYS A 237 -17.21 -23.81 -7.51
C LYS A 237 -15.82 -24.43 -7.41
N GLN A 238 -14.96 -24.17 -8.40
CA GLN A 238 -13.58 -24.67 -8.44
C GLN A 238 -12.58 -23.75 -7.72
N VAL A 239 -13.02 -22.58 -7.23
CA VAL A 239 -12.15 -21.64 -6.54
C VAL A 239 -11.76 -22.22 -5.17
N ARG A 240 -10.44 -22.34 -4.96
CA ARG A 240 -9.88 -22.80 -3.69
C ARG A 240 -10.07 -21.73 -2.60
N ILE A 241 -10.32 -22.18 -1.38
CA ILE A 241 -10.43 -21.29 -0.20
C ILE A 241 -9.20 -20.40 -0.03
N SER A 242 -8.00 -20.91 -0.31
CA SER A 242 -6.76 -20.13 -0.27
C SER A 242 -6.75 -18.95 -1.24
N ALA A 243 -7.34 -19.11 -2.44
CA ALA A 243 -7.43 -18.04 -3.43
C ALA A 243 -8.44 -16.96 -2.99
N LEU A 244 -9.52 -17.36 -2.29
CA LEU A 244 -10.43 -16.39 -1.66
C LEU A 244 -9.75 -15.59 -0.56
N LEU A 245 -8.98 -16.27 0.30
CA LEU A 245 -8.22 -15.60 1.36
C LEU A 245 -7.16 -14.64 0.78
N GLU A 246 -6.47 -15.04 -0.29
CA GLU A 246 -5.52 -14.18 -1.00
C GLU A 246 -6.23 -12.94 -1.59
N ALA A 247 -7.38 -13.12 -2.23
CA ALA A 247 -8.18 -12.01 -2.76
C ALA A 247 -8.65 -11.07 -1.65
N ILE A 248 -9.14 -11.59 -0.52
CA ILE A 248 -9.47 -10.80 0.66
C ILE A 248 -8.26 -10.01 1.14
N ASN A 249 -7.09 -10.65 1.27
CA ASN A 249 -5.87 -10.00 1.75
C ASN A 249 -5.45 -8.83 0.85
N HIS A 250 -5.53 -9.00 -0.48
CA HIS A 250 -5.27 -7.90 -1.42
C HIS A 250 -6.27 -6.75 -1.28
N LEU A 251 -7.55 -7.05 -1.04
CA LEU A 251 -8.58 -6.03 -0.82
C LEU A 251 -8.41 -5.31 0.52
N GLN A 252 -7.96 -6.00 1.57
CA GLN A 252 -7.64 -5.39 2.86
C GLN A 252 -6.51 -4.37 2.73
N HIS A 253 -5.44 -4.71 2.01
CA HIS A 253 -4.33 -3.79 1.71
C HIS A 253 -4.72 -2.64 0.76
N ALA A 254 -5.87 -2.73 0.10
CA ALA A 254 -6.47 -1.63 -0.65
C ALA A 254 -7.48 -0.80 0.17
N GLY A 255 -7.71 -1.15 1.44
CA GLY A 255 -8.69 -0.51 2.32
C GLY A 255 -10.16 -0.82 1.96
N LEU A 256 -10.42 -1.82 1.12
CA LEU A 256 -11.75 -2.14 0.60
C LEU A 256 -12.49 -3.19 1.44
N VAL A 257 -11.75 -3.98 2.22
CA VAL A 257 -12.27 -5.03 3.08
C VAL A 257 -11.69 -4.85 4.48
N ALA A 258 -12.54 -5.04 5.49
CA ALA A 258 -12.14 -5.09 6.88
C ALA A 258 -12.47 -6.48 7.44
N SER A 259 -11.92 -6.78 8.62
CA SER A 259 -12.14 -8.07 9.27
C SER A 259 -12.15 -7.96 10.78
N SER A 260 -12.71 -8.96 11.45
CA SER A 260 -12.67 -9.11 12.91
C SER A 260 -11.28 -9.52 13.43
N ALA A 261 -10.27 -9.59 12.56
CA ALA A 261 -8.92 -9.97 12.95
C ALA A 261 -8.41 -9.06 14.08
N ASN A 262 -7.70 -9.66 15.03
CA ASN A 262 -7.14 -9.00 16.21
C ASN A 262 -8.16 -8.58 17.29
N LEU A 263 -9.46 -8.88 17.12
CA LEU A 263 -10.44 -8.76 18.20
C LEU A 263 -10.32 -9.95 19.17
N PRO A 264 -10.63 -9.77 20.48
CA PRO A 264 -10.66 -10.87 21.44
C PRO A 264 -11.58 -12.01 20.96
N GLY A 265 -11.07 -13.25 21.00
CA GLY A 265 -11.83 -14.44 20.55
C GLY A 265 -11.86 -14.68 19.04
N ASP A 266 -11.15 -13.87 18.24
CA ASP A 266 -10.96 -14.13 16.81
C ASP A 266 -10.14 -15.43 16.60
N THR A 267 -10.65 -16.30 15.73
CA THR A 267 -9.94 -17.48 15.24
C THR A 267 -10.04 -17.50 13.72
N PHE A 268 -9.19 -18.28 13.05
CA PHE A 268 -9.24 -18.38 11.59
C PHE A 268 -10.62 -18.81 11.06
N THR A 269 -11.35 -19.66 11.81
CA THR A 269 -12.66 -20.18 11.41
C THR A 269 -13.81 -19.26 11.80
N SER A 270 -13.68 -18.46 12.85
CA SER A 270 -14.68 -17.48 13.29
C SER A 270 -14.49 -16.10 12.68
N ARG A 271 -13.33 -15.82 12.06
CA ARG A 271 -13.02 -14.51 11.47
C ARG A 271 -14.04 -14.10 10.44
N ARG A 272 -14.56 -12.88 10.61
CA ARG A 272 -15.58 -12.28 9.76
C ARG A 272 -14.96 -11.20 8.89
N TYR A 273 -15.45 -11.09 7.66
CA TYR A 273 -14.99 -10.12 6.67
C TYR A 273 -16.18 -9.32 6.14
N TRP A 274 -16.01 -8.02 5.96
CA TRP A 274 -17.03 -7.12 5.41
C TRP A 274 -16.39 -6.07 4.50
N ARG A 275 -17.22 -5.49 3.64
CA ARG A 275 -16.84 -4.38 2.77
C ARG A 275 -16.71 -3.09 3.59
N VAL A 276 -15.63 -2.34 3.35
CA VAL A 276 -15.47 -0.98 3.87
C VAL A 276 -16.21 -0.01 2.94
N ARG A 277 -17.14 0.76 3.48
CA ARG A 277 -17.88 1.77 2.68
C ARG A 277 -16.95 2.94 2.34
N SER A 278 -16.99 3.42 1.10
CA SER A 278 -16.31 4.65 0.73
C SER A 278 -17.11 5.87 1.23
N LEU A 279 -16.42 6.99 1.42
CA LEU A 279 -17.01 8.27 1.82
C LEU A 279 -18.18 8.72 0.91
N ASP A 280 -18.15 8.39 -0.39
CA ASP A 280 -19.20 8.77 -1.35
C ASP A 280 -20.56 8.10 -1.07
N MET A 281 -20.56 6.96 -0.39
CA MET A 281 -21.79 6.27 0.00
C MET A 281 -22.35 6.76 1.34
N VAL A 282 -21.52 7.34 2.21
CA VAL A 282 -21.96 7.86 3.52
C VAL A 282 -22.76 9.16 3.35
N HIS A 283 -22.41 9.99 2.37
CA HIS A 283 -23.18 11.21 2.07
C HIS A 283 -24.53 10.93 1.40
N ARG A 284 -24.71 9.79 0.72
CA ARG A 284 -26.01 9.43 0.11
C ARG A 284 -27.01 8.81 1.09
N THR A 285 -26.57 8.36 2.27
CA THR A 285 -27.45 7.76 3.29
C THR A 285 -27.96 8.77 4.32
N ASN A 286 -27.49 10.01 4.31
CA ASN A 286 -27.98 11.07 5.21
C ASN A 286 -29.01 12.01 4.54
N ASP A 287 -29.35 11.78 3.27
CA ASP A 287 -30.33 12.55 2.48
C ASP A 287 -31.64 11.78 2.20
N THR A 288 -31.95 10.75 3.00
CA THR A 288 -33.24 10.03 2.98
C THR A 288 -33.78 9.87 4.38
#